data_AF-A0A1Y6MBY4-F1
#
_entry.id   AF-A0A1Y6MBY4-F1
#
_cell.length_a   1.000
_cell.length_b   1.000
_cell.length_c   1.000
_cell.angle_alpha   90.00
_cell.angle_beta   90.00
_cell.angle_gamma   90.00
#
_symmetry.space_group_name_H-M   'P 1'
#
loop_
_entity.id
_entity.type
_entity.pdbx_description
1 polymer ?
#
loop_
_entity_poly.entity_id
_entity_poly.type
_entity_poly.pdbx_seq_one_letter_code
_entity_poly.pdbx_strand_id
1 'polypeptide(L)' 'MGIIAKYIVQNLPFDRIYFYGNNKPLHVSIGPDNSQFIQYMLPSPKTGLRYPGKRYNKDNYLTAEFKDEI' A
#
# COMPACT_ATOMS: atom_id res chain seq x y z
N MET A 1 3.49 5.41 8.56
CA MET A 1 2.61 4.30 8.09
C MET A 1 3.39 3.10 7.58
N GLY A 2 4.59 3.29 7.03
CA GLY A 2 5.44 2.19 6.56
C GLY A 2 5.72 1.06 7.55
N ILE A 3 5.98 1.37 8.83
CA ILE A 3 6.21 0.34 9.88
C ILE A 3 4.99 -0.59 10.04
N ILE A 4 3.78 -0.02 10.04
CA ILE A 4 2.53 -0.79 10.18
C ILE A 4 2.34 -1.70 8.97
N ALA A 5 2.51 -1.18 7.76
CA ALA A 5 2.41 -2.01 6.55
C ALA A 5 3.45 -3.12 6.52
N LYS A 6 4.67 -2.85 7.01
CA LYS A 6 5.74 -3.87 7.13
C LYS A 6 5.36 -4.96 8.11
N TYR A 7 4.78 -4.59 9.26
CA TYR A 7 4.24 -5.57 10.20
C TYR A 7 3.14 -6.43 9.55
N ILE A 8 2.19 -5.82 8.83
CA ILE A 8 1.09 -6.54 8.18
C ILE A 8 1.63 -7.54 7.16
N VAL A 9 2.48 -7.12 6.23
CA VAL A 9 2.97 -8.04 5.17
C VAL A 9 3.86 -9.16 5.68
N GLN A 10 4.40 -9.02 6.89
CA GLN A 10 5.24 -10.04 7.53
C GLN A 10 4.46 -10.99 8.43
N ASN A 11 3.37 -10.53 9.04
CA ASN A 11 2.74 -11.25 10.17
C ASN A 11 1.27 -11.56 9.96
N LEU A 12 0.58 -10.91 9.03
CA LEU A 12 -0.87 -11.00 8.89
C LEU A 12 -1.28 -11.39 7.47
N PRO A 13 -2.39 -12.15 7.32
CA PRO A 13 -2.97 -12.37 6.01
C PRO A 13 -3.51 -11.06 5.44
N PHE A 14 -3.34 -10.85 4.13
CA PHE A 14 -3.90 -9.71 3.40
C PHE A 14 -4.05 -10.05 1.91
N ASP A 15 -4.96 -9.37 1.22
CA ASP A 15 -5.04 -9.40 -0.25
C ASP A 15 -4.36 -8.16 -0.84
N ARG A 16 -4.77 -6.95 -0.43
CA ARG A 16 -4.22 -5.68 -0.95
C ARG A 16 -4.03 -4.67 0.16
N ILE A 17 -3.02 -3.82 0.01
CA ILE A 17 -2.80 -2.65 0.86
C ILE A 17 -2.75 -1.40 -0.03
N TYR A 18 -3.55 -0.38 0.28
CA TYR A 18 -3.49 0.91 -0.41
C TYR A 18 -2.96 2.01 0.51
N PHE A 19 -1.92 2.70 0.05
CA PHE A 19 -1.33 3.87 0.69
C PHE A 19 -1.93 5.15 0.13
N TYR A 20 -2.52 5.96 1.01
CA TYR A 20 -3.12 7.24 0.66
C TYR A 20 -2.33 8.47 1.18
N GLY A 21 -1.15 8.25 1.75
CA GLY A 21 -0.28 9.30 2.28
C GLY A 21 -0.33 9.41 3.79
N ASN A 22 0.54 10.26 4.35
CA ASN A 22 0.92 10.18 5.77
C ASN A 22 -0.21 10.48 6.75
N ASN A 23 -1.13 11.36 6.35
CA ASN A 23 -2.24 11.79 7.20
C ASN A 23 -3.56 11.11 6.81
N LYS A 24 -3.48 9.93 6.18
CA LYS A 24 -4.64 9.17 5.70
C LYS A 24 -4.56 7.72 6.20
N PRO A 25 -5.71 7.07 6.39
CA PRO A 25 -5.74 5.69 6.85
C PRO A 25 -5.09 4.75 5.82
N LEU A 26 -4.53 3.65 6.34
CA LEU A 26 -4.11 2.51 5.54
C LEU A 26 -5.35 1.66 5.22
N HIS A 27 -5.59 1.40 3.94
CA HIS A 27 -6.63 0.45 3.55
C HIS A 27 -6.00 -0.93 3.41
N VAL A 28 -6.53 -1.91 4.13
CA VAL A 28 -6.14 -3.33 4.01
C VAL A 28 -7.38 -4.17 3.72
N SER A 29 -7.27 -5.09 2.76
CA SER A 29 -8.36 -5.98 2.37
C SER A 29 -8.01 -7.46 2.58
N ILE A 30 -9.05 -8.29 2.66
CA ILE A 30 -8.98 -9.76 2.52
C ILE A 30 -9.91 -10.13 1.36
N GLY A 31 -9.41 -10.94 0.44
CA GLY A 31 -10.14 -11.35 -0.75
C GLY A 31 -9.69 -12.73 -1.22
N PRO A 32 -10.52 -13.43 -2.02
CA PRO A 32 -10.25 -14.80 -2.47
C PRO A 32 -8.99 -14.90 -3.35
N ASP A 33 -8.64 -13.82 -4.05
CA ASP A 33 -7.50 -13.78 -4.96
C ASP A 33 -6.14 -13.88 -4.23
N ASN A 34 -6.08 -13.43 -2.97
CA ASN A 34 -4.86 -13.38 -2.16
C ASN A 34 -3.63 -12.86 -2.96
N SER A 35 -3.84 -11.76 -3.66
CA SER A 35 -2.90 -11.20 -4.64
C SER A 35 -1.63 -10.66 -3.98
N GLN A 36 -1.72 -10.28 -2.70
CA GLN A 36 -0.66 -9.70 -1.85
C GLN A 36 0.17 -8.66 -2.58
N PHE A 37 -0.46 -7.53 -2.88
CA PHE A 37 0.25 -6.37 -3.41
C PHE A 37 -0.09 -5.10 -2.64
N ILE A 38 0.82 -4.14 -2.74
CA ILE A 38 0.71 -2.83 -2.13
C ILE A 38 0.68 -1.79 -3.24
N GLN A 39 -0.26 -0.86 -3.17
CA GLN A 39 -0.46 0.16 -4.18
C GLN A 39 -0.48 1.55 -3.53
N TYR A 40 0.40 2.44 -4.00
CA TYR A 40 0.35 3.85 -3.64
C TYR A 40 -0.71 4.54 -4.48
N MET A 41 -1.53 5.37 -3.84
CA MET A 41 -2.60 6.14 -4.48
C MET A 41 -2.26 7.62 -4.36
N LEU A 42 -1.68 8.18 -5.41
CA LEU A 42 -1.15 9.55 -5.43
C LEU A 42 -2.26 10.54 -5.79
N PRO A 43 -2.34 11.72 -5.14
CA PRO A 43 -3.25 12.78 -5.55
C PRO A 43 -2.76 13.46 -6.83
N SER A 44 -3.68 13.69 -7.75
CA SER A 44 -3.46 14.54 -8.93
C SER A 44 -3.40 16.01 -8.51
N PRO A 45 -2.32 16.75 -8.80
CA PRO A 45 -2.24 18.17 -8.51
C PRO A 45 -3.29 19.00 -9.25
N LYS A 46 -3.78 18.50 -10.40
CA LYS A 46 -4.75 19.21 -11.25
C LYS A 46 -6.20 18.99 -10.83
N THR A 47 -6.54 17.79 -10.36
CA THR A 47 -7.93 17.38 -10.16
C THR A 47 -8.24 16.98 -8.72
N GLY A 48 -7.23 16.76 -7.88
CA GLY A 48 -7.39 16.22 -6.52
C GLY A 48 -7.78 14.73 -6.46
N LEU A 49 -8.20 14.15 -7.59
CA LEU A 49 -8.48 12.72 -7.72
C LEU A 49 -7.21 11.90 -7.53
N ARG A 50 -7.35 10.65 -7.10
CA ARG A 50 -6.22 9.76 -6.85
C ARG A 50 -6.00 8.78 -7.98
N TYR A 51 -4.74 8.54 -8.31
CA TYR A 51 -4.34 7.59 -9.33
C TYR A 51 -3.33 6.57 -8.78
N PRO A 52 -3.27 5.35 -9.35
CA PRO A 52 -2.29 4.35 -8.94
C PRO A 52 -0.87 4.82 -9.30
N GLY A 53 -0.02 4.95 -8.29
CA GLY A 53 1.41 5.18 -8.43
C GLY A 53 2.21 3.88 -8.27
N LYS A 54 3.28 3.95 -7.48
CA LYS A 54 4.18 2.82 -7.22
C LYS A 54 3.43 1.61 -6.65
N ARG A 55 3.81 0.42 -7.13
CA ARG A 55 3.26 -0.86 -6.67
C ARG A 55 4.39 -1.79 -6.21
N TYR A 56 4.12 -2.52 -5.13
CA TYR A 56 4.95 -3.65 -4.67
C TYR A 56 4.11 -4.93 -4.70
N ASN A 57 4.72 -6.06 -5.00
CA ASN A 57 4.08 -7.37 -5.10
C ASN A 57 4.82 -8.41 -4.24
N LYS A 58 4.38 -9.67 -4.29
CA LYS A 58 5.00 -10.80 -3.56
C LYS A 58 6.51 -10.90 -3.74
N ASP A 59 7.03 -10.47 -4.87
CA ASP A 59 8.45 -10.60 -5.20
C ASP A 59 9.31 -9.54 -4.49
N ASN A 60 8.73 -8.42 -4.06
CA ASN A 60 9.51 -7.27 -3.58
C ASN A 60 8.94 -6.53 -2.36
N TYR A 61 7.76 -6.87 -1.84
CA TYR A 61 7.22 -6.13 -0.69
C TYR A 61 7.98 -6.38 0.62
N LEU A 62 8.68 -7.51 0.77
CA LEU A 62 9.40 -7.84 2.02
C LEU A 62 10.67 -7.01 2.19
N THR A 63 11.33 -6.69 1.07
CA THR A 63 12.54 -5.87 1.02
C THR A 63 12.25 -4.39 0.75
N ALA A 64 11.00 -4.07 0.40
CA ALA A 64 10.59 -2.71 0.15
C ALA A 64 10.71 -1.84 1.41
N GLU A 65 11.29 -0.67 1.22
CA GLU A 65 11.10 0.45 2.14
C GLU A 65 9.78 1.13 1.78
N PHE A 66 8.77 0.93 2.63
CA PHE A 66 7.53 1.67 2.55
C PHE A 66 7.76 3.06 3.09
N LYS A 67 8.16 3.95 2.19
CA LYS A 67 8.33 5.35 2.53
C LYS A 67 6.97 5.99 2.67
N ASP A 68 6.88 6.79 3.71
CA ASP A 68 5.80 7.72 3.98
C ASP A 68 5.93 8.94 3.02
N GLU A 69 6.03 8.67 1.72
CA GLU A 69 6.15 9.67 0.65
C GLU A 69 4.82 9.75 -0.11
N ILE A 70 3.88 10.58 0.38
CA ILE A 70 2.81 11.25 -0.41
C ILE A 70 2.41 12.53 0.31
#